data_AF-A0A928UTA7-F1
#
_entry.id   AF-A0A928UTA7-F1
#
_cell.length_a   1.000
_cell.length_b   1.000
_cell.length_c   1.000
_cell.angle_alpha   90.00
_cell.angle_beta   90.00
_cell.angle_gamma   90.00
#
_symmetry.space_group_name_H-M   'P 1'
#
loop_
_entity.id
_entity.type
_entity.pdbx_description
1 polymer ?
#
loop_
_entity_poly.entity_id
_entity_poly.type
_entity_poly.pdbx_seq_one_letter_code
_entity_poly.pdbx_strand_id
1 'polypeptide(L)'
;MNKITDINQGDLLAFKANDEKYRVLLCTSTIKEKSPQSFAFAALTYNDREKPTAEKILSCEFWGIGNSNNDYFKYSEIELNQMWNIHPETKPYFLGSYGFVIWRKDFMKFRHNFEVIGDLKIVENLDKNGNGGMNVSDWNLIKDFFTDKINSVLTGRGQKTFRLKAIIKNEQ
;
A
#
# COMPACT_ATOMS: atom_id res chain seq x y z
N MET A 1 13.77 16.35 11.51
CA MET A 1 12.85 15.22 11.25
C MET A 1 13.18 14.10 12.21
N ASN A 2 12.20 13.64 12.97
CA ASN A 2 12.38 12.49 13.86
C ASN A 2 12.56 11.23 13.00
N LYS A 3 13.56 10.41 13.36
CA LYS A 3 13.79 9.15 12.65
C LYS A 3 12.62 8.22 12.90
N ILE A 4 12.08 7.61 11.85
CA ILE A 4 11.06 6.57 11.97
C ILE A 4 11.65 5.41 12.78
N THR A 5 11.04 5.10 13.93
CA THR A 5 11.49 4.06 14.85
C THR A 5 10.68 2.78 14.70
N ASP A 6 9.43 2.89 14.27
CA ASP A 6 8.51 1.78 14.05
C ASP A 6 7.54 2.10 12.91
N ILE A 7 6.93 1.06 12.34
CA ILE A 7 5.92 1.12 11.27
C ILE A 7 4.78 0.19 11.64
N ASN A 8 3.54 0.65 11.60
CA ASN A 8 2.32 -0.13 11.86
C ASN A 8 1.47 -0.26 10.60
N GLN A 9 0.58 -1.26 10.60
CA GLN A 9 -0.45 -1.35 9.56
C GLN A 9 -1.29 -0.06 9.59
N GLY A 10 -1.52 0.51 8.41
CA GLY A 10 -2.21 1.79 8.25
C GLY A 10 -1.28 2.98 8.06
N ASP A 11 -0.01 2.90 8.46
CA ASP A 11 0.91 4.03 8.34
C ASP A 11 1.11 4.45 6.88
N LEU A 12 1.05 5.76 6.64
CA LEU A 12 1.28 6.39 5.35
C LEU A 12 2.68 7.00 5.32
N LEU A 13 3.51 6.53 4.37
CA LEU A 13 4.86 7.01 4.17
C LEU A 13 4.96 7.81 2.88
N ALA A 14 5.21 9.11 3.00
CA ALA A 14 5.54 9.96 1.87
C ALA A 14 7.04 9.96 1.59
N PHE A 15 7.40 10.07 0.31
CA PHE A 15 8.77 10.27 -0.13
C PHE A 15 8.80 10.96 -1.49
N LYS A 16 9.95 11.50 -1.88
CA LYS A 16 10.19 12.01 -3.24
C LYS A 16 10.91 10.98 -4.09
N ALA A 17 10.41 10.76 -5.31
CA ALA A 17 11.10 9.97 -6.33
C ALA A 17 12.09 10.87 -7.13
N ASN A 18 12.76 10.32 -8.15
CA ASN A 18 13.80 11.07 -8.90
C ASN A 18 13.24 12.23 -9.73
N ASP A 19 11.93 12.25 -10.00
CA ASP A 19 11.23 13.34 -10.69
C ASP A 19 10.83 14.49 -9.74
N GLU A 20 11.35 14.48 -8.50
CA GLU A 20 11.07 15.45 -7.43
C GLU A 20 9.60 15.53 -7.01
N LYS A 21 8.79 14.55 -7.42
CA LYS A 21 7.39 14.44 -7.03
C LYS A 21 7.25 13.48 -5.86
N TYR A 22 6.33 13.82 -4.97
CA TYR A 22 5.92 12.99 -3.87
C TYR A 22 5.15 11.75 -4.35
N ARG A 23 5.36 10.67 -3.62
CA ARG A 23 4.72 9.36 -3.73
C ARG A 23 4.35 8.92 -2.34
N VAL A 24 3.36 8.03 -2.24
CA VAL A 24 2.93 7.50 -0.95
C VAL A 24 2.83 5.98 -0.97
N LEU A 25 3.38 5.37 0.08
CA LEU A 25 3.21 3.98 0.43
C LEU A 25 2.26 3.88 1.63
N LEU A 26 1.30 2.96 1.57
CA LEU A 26 0.44 2.59 2.68
C LEU A 26 0.94 1.26 3.25
N CYS A 27 1.25 1.19 4.55
CA CYS A 27 1.64 -0.05 5.19
C CYS A 27 0.44 -0.98 5.34
N THR A 28 0.43 -2.11 4.64
CA THR A 28 -0.68 -3.07 4.64
C THR A 28 -0.49 -4.20 5.63
N SER A 29 0.75 -4.55 5.98
CA SER A 29 1.02 -5.52 7.04
C SER A 29 2.43 -5.38 7.61
N THR A 30 2.62 -5.90 8.82
CA THR A 30 3.91 -5.90 9.50
C THR A 30 4.16 -7.27 10.12
N ILE A 31 5.40 -7.75 10.02
CA ILE A 31 5.90 -8.93 10.72
C ILE A 31 6.96 -8.44 11.69
N LYS A 32 6.61 -8.33 12.98
CA LYS A 32 7.48 -7.76 14.02
C LYS A 32 7.92 -8.78 15.07
N GLU A 33 7.15 -9.84 15.28
CA GLU A 33 7.34 -10.73 16.44
C GLU A 33 8.59 -11.61 16.34
N LYS A 34 8.98 -12.03 15.13
CA LYS A 34 10.12 -12.92 14.90
C LYS A 34 10.95 -12.47 13.71
N SER A 35 12.25 -12.71 13.78
CA SER A 35 13.15 -12.49 12.65
C SER A 35 12.92 -13.55 11.57
N PRO A 36 12.90 -13.18 10.27
CA PRO A 36 13.11 -11.83 9.77
C PRO A 36 11.87 -10.93 9.88
N GLN A 37 12.09 -9.71 10.37
CA GLN A 37 11.06 -8.68 10.42
C GLN A 37 10.92 -7.97 9.07
N SER A 38 9.68 -7.73 8.64
CA SER A 38 9.38 -7.08 7.36
C SER A 38 8.09 -6.28 7.41
N PHE A 39 7.96 -5.37 6.45
CA PHE A 39 6.78 -4.54 6.25
C PHE A 39 6.32 -4.73 4.81
N ALA A 40 5.01 -4.91 4.59
CA ALA A 40 4.41 -4.90 3.26
C ALA A 40 3.69 -3.58 3.05
N PHE A 41 3.90 -2.97 1.89
CA PHE A 41 3.26 -1.71 1.52
C PHE A 41 2.47 -1.85 0.22
N ALA A 42 1.37 -1.12 0.11
CA ALA A 42 0.70 -0.84 -1.15
C ALA A 42 1.16 0.51 -1.69
N ALA A 43 1.39 0.60 -3.01
CA ALA A 43 1.66 1.87 -3.67
C ALA A 43 0.35 2.62 -3.93
N LEU A 44 0.28 3.88 -3.49
CA LEU A 44 -0.80 4.78 -3.87
C LEU A 44 -0.51 5.49 -5.19
N THR A 45 -1.56 5.94 -5.88
CA THR A 45 -1.45 6.69 -7.14
C THR A 45 -1.07 8.16 -6.96
N TYR A 46 -0.83 8.61 -5.73
CA TYR A 46 -0.40 9.98 -5.44
C TYR A 46 0.90 10.32 -6.17
N ASN A 47 0.86 11.38 -6.99
CA ASN A 47 1.97 11.82 -7.84
C ASN A 47 1.89 13.33 -8.07
N ASP A 48 2.47 14.11 -7.15
CA ASP A 48 2.40 15.57 -7.16
C ASP A 48 3.71 16.17 -6.62
N ARG A 49 4.03 17.42 -6.98
CA ARG A 49 5.17 18.17 -6.40
C ARG A 49 4.86 18.68 -5.00
N GLU A 50 3.58 18.90 -4.71
CA GLU A 50 3.13 19.29 -3.38
C GLU A 50 3.20 18.10 -2.42
N LYS A 51 3.40 18.40 -1.13
CA LYS A 51 3.36 17.37 -0.10
C LYS A 51 1.92 16.86 0.06
N PRO A 52 1.71 15.54 0.21
CA PRO A 52 0.38 14.97 0.38
C PRO A 52 -0.33 15.49 1.64
N THR A 53 -1.61 15.79 1.49
CA THR A 53 -2.56 16.07 2.58
C THR A 53 -3.48 14.87 2.78
N ALA A 54 -4.06 14.73 3.98
CA ALA A 54 -4.99 13.63 4.26
C ALA A 54 -6.15 13.57 3.25
N GLU A 55 -6.72 14.73 2.88
CA GLU A 55 -7.80 14.82 1.88
C GLU A 55 -7.37 14.30 0.50
N LYS A 56 -6.20 14.73 0.00
CA LYS A 56 -5.66 14.25 -1.27
C LYS A 56 -5.35 12.75 -1.23
N ILE A 57 -4.96 12.20 -0.08
CA ILE A 57 -4.70 10.77 0.06
C ILE A 57 -5.99 9.96 0.02
N LEU A 58 -7.06 10.42 0.67
CA LEU A 58 -8.36 9.74 0.65
C LEU A 58 -9.02 9.70 -0.75
N SER A 59 -8.62 10.57 -1.67
CA SER A 59 -9.06 10.53 -3.08
C SER A 59 -8.17 9.67 -3.96
N CYS A 60 -7.03 9.16 -3.45
CA CYS A 60 -6.13 8.30 -4.21
C CYS A 60 -6.69 6.88 -4.39
N GLU A 61 -6.02 6.17 -5.28
CA GLU A 61 -6.18 4.75 -5.50
C GLU A 61 -4.92 4.02 -5.05
N PHE A 62 -5.02 2.70 -4.88
CA PHE A 62 -3.88 1.82 -4.61
C PHE A 62 -3.78 0.74 -5.67
N TRP A 63 -2.57 0.27 -5.93
CA TRP A 63 -2.33 -0.84 -6.85
C TRP A 63 -2.64 -2.19 -6.21
N GLY A 64 -3.42 -3.01 -6.90
CA GLY A 64 -3.84 -4.32 -6.43
C GLY A 64 -4.60 -5.13 -7.46
N ILE A 65 -5.39 -6.09 -6.98
CA ILE A 65 -6.24 -6.97 -7.80
C ILE A 65 -7.57 -7.27 -7.10
N GLY A 66 -8.61 -7.55 -7.89
CA GLY A 66 -9.81 -8.22 -7.41
C GLY A 66 -9.62 -9.74 -7.50
N ASN A 67 -9.73 -10.44 -6.37
CA ASN A 67 -9.39 -11.86 -6.25
C ASN A 67 -10.63 -12.72 -6.03
N SER A 68 -10.63 -13.93 -6.61
CA SER A 68 -11.68 -14.90 -6.39
C SER A 68 -11.75 -15.36 -4.93
N ASN A 69 -12.95 -15.69 -4.46
CA ASN A 69 -13.20 -16.08 -3.07
C ASN A 69 -12.22 -17.19 -2.63
N ASN A 70 -11.38 -16.90 -1.64
CA ASN A 70 -10.44 -17.85 -1.03
C ASN A 70 -10.96 -18.21 0.36
N ASP A 71 -10.93 -19.50 0.71
CA ASP A 71 -11.41 -19.99 2.00
C ASP A 71 -10.56 -19.56 3.21
N TYR A 72 -9.32 -19.10 3.00
CA TYR A 72 -8.37 -18.83 4.08
C TYR A 72 -8.42 -17.40 4.66
N PHE A 73 -8.56 -16.36 3.83
CA PHE A 73 -8.48 -14.96 4.26
C PHE A 73 -9.72 -14.19 3.79
N LYS A 74 -10.81 -14.35 4.54
CA LYS A 74 -12.10 -13.71 4.23
C LYS A 74 -12.24 -12.38 4.96
N TYR A 75 -12.66 -11.37 4.23
CA TYR A 75 -13.22 -10.15 4.83
C TYR A 75 -14.59 -10.43 5.43
N SER A 76 -14.95 -9.65 6.43
CA SER A 76 -16.33 -9.65 6.95
C SER A 76 -17.32 -9.18 5.90
N GLU A 77 -18.59 -9.53 6.06
CA GLU A 77 -19.64 -9.09 5.15
C GLU A 77 -19.76 -7.55 5.09
N ILE A 78 -19.50 -6.85 6.21
CA ILE A 78 -19.48 -5.38 6.26
C ILE A 78 -18.36 -4.82 5.38
N GLU A 79 -17.15 -5.36 5.50
CA GLU A 79 -16.00 -4.94 4.69
C GLU A 79 -16.22 -5.25 3.21
N LEU A 80 -16.75 -6.43 2.87
CA LEU A 80 -17.09 -6.79 1.49
C LEU A 80 -18.15 -5.87 0.90
N ASN A 81 -19.23 -5.60 1.64
CA ASN A 81 -20.27 -4.69 1.20
C ASN A 81 -19.73 -3.28 0.98
N GLN A 82 -18.81 -2.82 1.82
CA GLN A 82 -18.14 -1.54 1.61
C GLN A 82 -17.30 -1.54 0.32
N MET A 83 -16.47 -2.55 0.11
CA MET A 83 -15.68 -2.69 -1.12
C MET A 83 -16.60 -2.67 -2.34
N TRP A 84 -17.69 -3.42 -2.31
CA TRP A 84 -18.63 -3.53 -3.42
C TRP A 84 -19.51 -2.29 -3.63
N ASN A 85 -19.76 -1.49 -2.60
CA ASN A 85 -20.45 -0.21 -2.76
C ASN A 85 -19.60 0.78 -3.55
N ILE A 86 -18.28 0.68 -3.42
CA ILE A 86 -17.33 1.54 -4.14
C ILE A 86 -16.93 0.93 -5.49
N HIS A 87 -16.80 -0.39 -5.55
CA HIS A 87 -16.39 -1.19 -6.70
C HIS A 87 -17.36 -2.36 -6.96
N PRO A 88 -18.60 -2.09 -7.42
CA PRO A 88 -19.61 -3.13 -7.63
C PRO A 88 -19.20 -4.17 -8.67
N GLU A 89 -18.33 -3.80 -9.62
CA GLU A 89 -17.73 -4.68 -10.63
C GLU A 89 -16.88 -5.78 -10.03
N THR A 90 -16.48 -5.64 -8.76
CA THR A 90 -15.72 -6.67 -8.05
C THR A 90 -16.61 -7.69 -7.36
N LYS A 91 -17.94 -7.61 -7.39
CA LYS A 91 -18.80 -8.67 -6.83
C LYS A 91 -18.63 -10.00 -7.61
N PRO A 92 -18.57 -11.18 -6.93
CA PRO A 92 -18.60 -11.43 -5.47
C PRO A 92 -17.19 -11.58 -4.86
N TYR A 93 -16.19 -10.98 -5.49
CA TYR A 93 -14.77 -11.04 -5.19
C TYR A 93 -14.34 -9.94 -4.22
N PHE A 94 -13.10 -9.99 -3.75
CA PHE A 94 -12.55 -9.00 -2.81
C PHE A 94 -11.24 -8.42 -3.30
N LEU A 95 -10.81 -7.32 -2.69
CA LEU A 95 -9.59 -6.62 -3.08
C LEU A 95 -8.38 -7.15 -2.33
N GLY A 96 -7.24 -7.15 -3.02
CA GLY A 96 -5.92 -7.40 -2.45
C GLY A 96 -4.90 -6.41 -2.99
N SER A 97 -3.88 -6.06 -2.20
CA SER A 97 -2.85 -5.10 -2.64
C SER A 97 -1.67 -5.80 -3.30
N TYR A 98 -1.01 -5.08 -4.21
CA TYR A 98 0.31 -5.48 -4.69
C TYR A 98 1.37 -5.14 -3.62
N GLY A 99 2.08 -6.15 -3.11
CA GLY A 99 2.96 -5.97 -1.95
C GLY A 99 4.36 -5.49 -2.30
N PHE A 100 4.74 -4.28 -1.88
CA PHE A 100 6.14 -3.85 -1.79
C PHE A 100 6.69 -4.27 -0.44
N VAL A 101 7.46 -5.35 -0.42
CA VAL A 101 7.96 -5.96 0.83
C VAL A 101 9.35 -5.40 1.14
N ILE A 102 9.46 -4.67 2.25
CA ILE A 102 10.72 -4.12 2.74
C ILE A 102 11.11 -4.85 4.02
N TRP A 103 12.28 -5.47 4.01
CA TRP A 103 12.84 -6.08 5.22
C TRP A 103 13.29 -4.98 6.18
N ARG A 104 13.08 -5.16 7.49
CA ARG A 104 13.44 -4.13 8.47
C ARG A 104 14.90 -3.71 8.37
N LYS A 105 15.81 -4.66 8.16
CA LYS A 105 17.26 -4.38 7.99
C LYS A 105 17.53 -3.38 6.85
N ASP A 106 16.72 -3.43 5.78
CA ASP A 106 16.88 -2.59 4.61
C ASP A 106 16.13 -1.27 4.81
N PHE A 107 14.90 -1.32 5.32
CA PHE A 107 14.15 -0.13 5.72
C PHE A 107 14.97 0.79 6.61
N MET A 108 15.66 0.24 7.61
CA MET A 108 16.47 1.02 8.54
C MET A 108 17.63 1.77 7.88
N LYS A 109 18.12 1.33 6.71
CA LYS A 109 19.17 2.02 5.95
C LYS A 109 18.64 3.30 5.30
N PHE A 110 17.41 3.28 4.78
CA PHE A 110 16.85 4.39 3.99
C PHE A 110 15.61 5.05 4.60
N ARG A 111 15.22 4.70 5.83
CA ARG A 111 14.07 5.28 6.55
C ARG A 111 14.06 6.80 6.67
N HIS A 112 15.22 7.44 6.58
CA HIS A 112 15.36 8.89 6.68
C HIS A 112 14.87 9.61 5.42
N ASN A 113 14.63 8.87 4.33
CA ASN A 113 14.06 9.39 3.09
C ASN A 113 12.52 9.38 3.09
N PHE A 114 11.91 8.75 4.09
CA PHE A 114 10.46 8.75 4.28
C PHE A 114 10.04 9.74 5.35
N GLU A 115 8.82 10.21 5.20
CA GLU A 115 8.10 10.96 6.21
C GLU A 115 6.77 10.25 6.51
N VAL A 116 6.47 10.03 7.79
CA VAL A 116 5.14 9.55 8.20
C VAL A 116 4.18 10.72 8.11
N ILE A 117 3.14 10.59 7.28
CA ILE A 117 2.17 11.67 7.03
C ILE A 117 0.80 11.43 7.67
N GLY A 118 0.64 10.31 8.38
CA GLY A 118 -0.58 9.90 9.07
C GLY A 118 -0.75 8.38 9.03
N ASP A 119 -1.90 7.93 9.49
CA ASP A 119 -2.32 6.53 9.49
C ASP A 119 -3.79 6.38 9.08
N LEU A 120 -4.14 5.19 8.60
CA LEU A 120 -5.51 4.81 8.25
C LEU A 120 -5.85 3.47 8.90
N LYS A 121 -7.02 3.38 9.53
CA LYS A 121 -7.59 2.08 9.89
C LYS A 121 -8.04 1.38 8.61
N ILE A 122 -7.36 0.30 8.24
CA ILE A 122 -7.65 -0.46 7.01
C ILE A 122 -8.06 -1.90 7.32
N VAL A 123 -8.69 -2.56 6.34
CA VAL A 123 -9.01 -3.99 6.40
C VAL A 123 -7.74 -4.84 6.58
N GLU A 124 -7.90 -5.96 7.28
CA GLU A 124 -6.77 -6.87 7.57
C GLU A 124 -6.45 -7.79 6.39
N ASN A 125 -5.25 -8.36 6.34
CA ASN A 125 -4.85 -9.34 5.31
C ASN A 125 -4.93 -8.83 3.86
N LEU A 126 -4.97 -7.50 3.62
CA LEU A 126 -4.98 -6.92 2.28
C LEU A 126 -3.79 -7.37 1.43
N ASP A 127 -2.62 -7.49 2.04
CA ASP A 127 -1.41 -8.01 1.42
C ASP A 127 -1.52 -9.49 1.05
N LYS A 128 -2.20 -10.30 1.87
CA LYS A 128 -2.38 -11.74 1.65
C LYS A 128 -3.43 -12.05 0.59
N ASN A 129 -4.37 -11.12 0.39
CA ASN A 129 -5.40 -11.21 -0.64
C ASN A 129 -4.92 -10.71 -2.01
N GLY A 130 -3.73 -10.10 -2.08
CA GLY A 130 -3.05 -9.79 -3.32
C GLY A 130 -2.59 -11.05 -4.08
N ASN A 131 -2.18 -10.87 -5.33
CA ASN A 131 -1.64 -11.97 -6.16
C ASN A 131 -0.13 -11.87 -6.39
N GLY A 132 0.56 -10.97 -5.69
CA GLY A 132 1.99 -10.80 -5.85
C GLY A 132 2.60 -9.68 -5.03
N GLY A 133 3.92 -9.65 -5.07
CA GLY A 133 4.71 -8.60 -4.46
C GLY A 133 6.11 -8.55 -5.03
N MET A 134 6.90 -7.58 -4.58
CA MET A 134 8.31 -7.48 -4.89
C MET A 134 9.10 -7.11 -3.64
N ASN A 135 10.29 -7.69 -3.50
CA ASN A 135 11.22 -7.29 -2.46
C ASN A 135 11.87 -5.97 -2.85
N VAL A 136 11.87 -5.02 -1.92
CA VAL A 136 12.49 -3.72 -2.06
C VAL A 136 13.56 -3.57 -1.00
N SER A 137 14.81 -3.74 -1.40
CA SER A 137 15.97 -3.73 -0.50
C SER A 137 16.88 -2.52 -0.69
N ASP A 138 16.60 -1.65 -1.66
CA ASP A 138 17.45 -0.53 -2.06
C ASP A 138 16.65 0.75 -2.32
N TRP A 139 17.23 1.90 -1.96
CA TRP A 139 16.56 3.20 -2.10
C TRP A 139 16.49 3.67 -3.56
N ASN A 140 17.53 3.45 -4.35
CA ASN A 140 17.52 3.86 -5.76
C ASN A 140 16.50 3.03 -6.54
N LEU A 141 16.33 1.75 -6.20
CA LEU A 141 15.24 0.92 -6.74
C LEU A 141 13.87 1.58 -6.50
N ILE A 142 13.61 2.09 -5.29
CA ILE A 142 12.33 2.77 -4.98
C ILE A 142 12.16 4.00 -5.87
N LYS A 143 13.15 4.89 -5.90
CA LYS A 143 13.03 6.13 -6.69
C LYS A 143 12.82 5.83 -8.17
N ASP A 144 13.64 4.96 -8.76
CA ASP A 144 13.57 4.62 -10.18
C ASP A 144 12.25 3.92 -10.54
N PHE A 145 11.78 3.02 -9.68
CA PHE A 145 10.55 2.28 -9.93
C PHE A 145 9.33 3.21 -9.96
N PHE A 146 9.23 4.13 -8.99
CA PHE A 146 8.09 5.04 -8.85
C PHE A 146 8.13 6.25 -9.77
N THR A 147 9.27 6.53 -10.41
CA THR A 147 9.38 7.57 -11.45
C THR A 147 8.77 7.09 -12.76
N ASP A 148 9.24 5.97 -13.33
CA ASP A 148 8.87 5.60 -14.70
C ASP A 148 8.31 4.18 -14.88
N LYS A 149 8.58 3.27 -13.95
CA LYS A 149 8.34 1.83 -14.19
C LYS A 149 7.01 1.34 -13.64
N ILE A 150 6.52 1.93 -12.57
CA ILE A 150 5.36 1.44 -11.80
C ILE A 150 4.16 1.08 -12.69
N ASN A 151 3.75 1.99 -13.57
CA ASN A 151 2.59 1.78 -14.44
C ASN A 151 2.79 0.57 -15.37
N SER A 152 3.89 0.55 -16.11
CA SER A 152 4.21 -0.52 -17.07
C SER A 152 4.36 -1.89 -16.38
N VAL A 153 5.08 -1.94 -15.25
CA VAL A 153 5.38 -3.19 -14.55
C VAL A 153 4.14 -3.74 -13.86
N LEU A 154 3.38 -2.90 -13.16
CA LEU A 154 2.20 -3.36 -12.43
C LEU A 154 1.07 -3.75 -13.39
N THR A 155 0.83 -2.96 -14.44
CA THR A 155 -0.14 -3.34 -15.49
C THR A 155 0.27 -4.64 -16.17
N GLY A 156 1.57 -4.82 -16.49
CA GLY A 156 2.08 -6.07 -17.04
C GLY A 156 1.95 -7.29 -16.12
N ARG A 157 1.81 -7.06 -14.80
CA ARG A 157 1.51 -8.08 -13.78
C ARG A 157 0.01 -8.22 -13.50
N GLY A 158 -0.84 -7.67 -14.36
CA GLY A 158 -2.30 -7.71 -14.25
C GLY A 158 -2.87 -6.89 -13.08
N GLN A 159 -2.07 -6.01 -12.48
CA GLN A 159 -2.55 -5.13 -11.42
C GLN A 159 -3.40 -4.02 -12.00
N LYS A 160 -4.38 -3.57 -11.21
CA LYS A 160 -5.22 -2.42 -11.46
C LYS A 160 -5.17 -1.48 -10.26
N THR A 161 -5.76 -0.31 -10.41
CA THR A 161 -5.94 0.62 -9.30
C THR A 161 -7.35 0.49 -8.73
N PHE A 162 -7.47 0.62 -7.41
CA PHE A 162 -8.74 0.60 -6.68
C PHE A 162 -8.77 1.77 -5.71
N ARG A 163 -9.95 2.36 -5.49
CA ARG A 163 -10.10 3.51 -4.60
C ARG A 163 -9.70 3.15 -3.18
N LEU A 164 -8.85 3.98 -2.57
CA LEU A 164 -8.38 3.76 -1.21
C LEU A 164 -9.52 3.64 -0.20
N LYS A 165 -10.61 4.40 -0.39
CA LYS A 165 -11.81 4.33 0.45
C LYS A 165 -12.45 2.94 0.51
N ALA A 166 -12.21 2.06 -0.46
CA ALA A 166 -12.74 0.70 -0.46
C ALA A 166 -12.17 -0.18 0.67
N ILE A 167 -10.99 0.18 1.20
CA ILE A 167 -10.26 -0.64 2.17
C ILE A 167 -10.12 0.02 3.54
N ILE A 168 -10.66 1.22 3.75
CA ILE A 168 -10.63 1.92 5.04
C ILE A 168 -11.76 1.39 5.91
N LYS A 169 -11.51 0.94 7.14
CA LYS A 169 -12.58 0.54 8.06
C LYS A 169 -13.37 1.79 8.47
N ASN A 170 -14.67 1.81 8.18
CA ASN A 170 -15.56 2.82 8.77
C ASN A 170 -15.68 2.52 10.26
N GLU A 171 -15.40 3.52 11.12
CA GLU A 171 -15.77 3.44 12.53
C GLU A 171 -17.30 3.47 12.59
N GLN A 172 -17.90 2.38 13.07
CA GLN A 172 -19.31 2.37 13.50
C GLN A 172 -19.40 2.88 14.94
#